data_AF-A0A941CHQ3-F1
#
_entry.id   AF-A0A941CHQ3-F1
#
_cell.length_a   1.000
_cell.length_b   1.000
_cell.length_c   1.000
_cell.angle_alpha   90.00
_cell.angle_beta   90.00
_cell.angle_gamma   90.00
#
_symmetry.space_group_name_H-M   'P 1'
#
loop_
_entity.id
_entity.type
_entity.pdbx_description
1 polymer ?
#
loop_
_entity_poly.entity_id
_entity_poly.type
_entity_poly.pdbx_seq_one_letter_code
_entity_poly.pdbx_strand_id
1 'polypeptide(L)'
;MSNKNLRHIPVYKKALELCKISREIASYVTFNKDLLRLYESNSLRDIMANSILTDSILIPQKIALAESSKCSTERLKSISFINIMIRNINSYCTGLEKDGVKEIEYLNLLRSEIKSFRKHYRKWKKSLR
;
A
#
# COMPACT_ATOMS: atom_id res chain seq x y z
N MET A 1 24.55 6.23 15.63
CA MET A 1 23.68 5.77 14.52
C MET A 1 22.87 6.97 14.08
N SER A 2 23.02 7.46 12.85
CA SER A 2 22.22 8.60 12.38
C SER A 2 20.76 8.18 12.33
N ASN A 3 19.97 8.69 13.28
CA ASN A 3 18.55 8.48 13.39
C ASN A 3 17.89 9.30 12.27
N LYS A 4 18.00 8.83 11.01
CA LYS A 4 17.36 9.47 9.87
C LYS A 4 15.87 9.52 10.18
N ASN A 5 15.36 10.72 10.42
CA ASN A 5 13.95 10.89 10.68
C ASN A 5 13.18 10.46 9.42
N LEU A 6 12.54 9.29 9.46
CA LEU A 6 11.81 8.70 8.34
C LEU A 6 10.73 9.66 7.80
N ARG A 7 10.21 10.55 8.64
CA ARG A 7 9.23 11.57 8.23
C ARG A 7 9.82 12.59 7.24
N HIS A 8 11.13 12.73 7.13
CA HIS A 8 11.75 13.58 6.10
C HIS A 8 11.96 12.87 4.77
N ILE A 9 11.75 11.55 4.70
CA ILE A 9 11.93 10.77 3.48
C ILE A 9 10.66 10.90 2.61
N PRO A 10 10.75 11.49 1.40
CA PRO A 10 9.56 11.78 0.60
C PRO A 10 8.73 10.53 0.24
N VAL A 11 9.40 9.40 -0.06
CA VAL A 11 8.69 8.15 -0.38
C VAL A 11 7.93 7.60 0.84
N TYR A 12 8.44 7.81 2.05
CA TYR A 12 7.81 7.34 3.28
C TYR A 12 6.54 8.13 3.58
N LYS A 13 6.59 9.46 3.43
CA LYS A 13 5.39 10.33 3.50
C LYS A 13 4.31 9.88 2.50
N LYS A 14 4.69 9.67 1.24
CA LYS A 14 3.75 9.18 0.21
C LYS A 14 3.20 7.78 0.50
N ALA A 15 3.98 6.92 1.16
CA ALA A 15 3.48 5.61 1.60
C ALA A 15 2.44 5.73 2.72
N LEU A 16 2.62 6.67 3.65
CA LEU A 16 1.62 6.94 4.69
C LEU A 16 0.33 7.52 4.10
N GLU A 17 0.44 8.42 3.12
CA GLU A 17 -0.72 8.95 2.39
C GLU A 17 -1.46 7.85 1.62
N LEU A 18 -0.75 6.97 0.92
CA LEU A 18 -1.33 5.80 0.27
C LEU A 18 -2.06 4.90 1.27
N CYS A 19 -1.44 4.61 2.42
CA CYS A 19 -2.05 3.83 3.50
C CYS A 19 -3.34 4.48 4.04
N LYS A 20 -3.33 5.81 4.21
CA LYS A 20 -4.52 6.57 4.64
C LYS A 20 -5.65 6.42 3.60
N ILE A 21 -5.38 6.71 2.33
CA ILE A 21 -6.39 6.59 1.27
C ILE A 21 -6.90 5.15 1.12
N SER A 22 -6.02 4.16 1.18
CA SER A 22 -6.40 2.74 1.17
C SER A 22 -7.33 2.38 2.32
N ARG A 23 -7.10 2.92 3.52
CA ARG A 23 -7.96 2.70 4.68
C ARG A 23 -9.35 3.29 4.50
N GLU A 24 -9.45 4.54 4.03
CA GLU A 24 -10.74 5.19 3.81
C GLU A 24 -11.56 4.42 2.76
N ILE A 25 -10.92 3.99 1.66
CA ILE A 25 -11.59 3.23 0.60
C ILE A 25 -11.99 1.84 1.07
N ALA A 26 -11.12 1.13 1.80
CA ALA A 26 -11.47 -0.16 2.37
C ALA A 26 -12.64 -0.06 3.37
N SER A 27 -12.68 1.00 4.19
CA SER A 27 -13.81 1.27 5.09
C SER A 27 -15.09 1.49 4.29
N TYR A 28 -15.04 2.32 3.24
CA TYR A 28 -16.20 2.58 2.40
C TYR A 28 -16.74 1.32 1.70
N VAL A 29 -15.87 0.59 1.00
CA VAL A 29 -16.21 -0.61 0.22
C VAL A 29 -16.84 -1.71 1.08
N THR A 30 -16.51 -1.72 2.38
CA THR A 30 -16.97 -2.72 3.32
C THR A 30 -18.12 -2.25 4.20
N PHE A 31 -18.67 -1.06 3.93
CA PHE A 31 -19.72 -0.42 4.72
C PHE A 31 -19.33 -0.20 6.19
N ASN A 32 -18.08 0.24 6.39
CA ASN A 32 -17.46 0.51 7.70
C ASN A 32 -17.41 -0.71 8.63
N LYS A 33 -17.23 -1.91 8.07
CA LYS A 33 -16.87 -3.08 8.88
C LYS A 33 -15.51 -2.85 9.53
N ASP A 34 -15.42 -3.16 10.82
CA ASP A 34 -14.14 -3.19 11.51
C ASP A 34 -13.23 -4.30 10.97
N LEU A 35 -11.93 -4.20 11.28
CA LEU A 35 -10.91 -5.11 10.76
C LEU A 35 -11.17 -6.59 11.13
N LEU A 36 -11.76 -6.84 12.30
CA LEU A 36 -12.01 -8.19 12.81
C LEU A 36 -13.13 -8.85 11.99
N ARG A 37 -14.21 -8.10 11.73
CA ARG A 37 -15.32 -8.52 10.87
C ARG A 37 -14.89 -8.73 9.41
N LEU A 38 -13.91 -7.96 8.93
CA LEU A 38 -13.33 -8.20 7.60
C LEU A 38 -12.56 -9.52 7.54
N TYR A 39 -11.81 -9.84 8.59
CA TYR A 39 -11.02 -11.06 8.66
C TYR A 39 -11.89 -12.32 8.70
N GLU A 40 -13.04 -12.24 9.36
CA GLU A 40 -14.02 -13.34 9.45
C GLU A 40 -14.97 -13.42 8.24
N SER A 41 -14.90 -12.48 7.30
CA SER A 41 -15.82 -12.41 6.18
C SER A 41 -15.44 -13.36 5.05
N ASN A 42 -16.43 -14.11 4.56
CA ASN A 42 -16.34 -14.91 3.34
C ASN A 42 -16.68 -14.11 2.08
N SER A 43 -16.98 -12.82 2.20
CA SER A 43 -17.24 -11.96 1.04
C SER A 43 -15.95 -11.68 0.28
N LEU A 44 -15.92 -11.97 -1.02
CA LEU A 44 -14.80 -11.66 -1.89
C LEU A 44 -14.41 -10.17 -1.79
N ARG A 45 -15.41 -9.28 -1.69
CA ARG A 45 -15.23 -7.84 -1.52
C ARG A 45 -14.47 -7.49 -0.23
N ASP A 46 -14.88 -8.07 0.89
CA ASP A 46 -14.24 -7.82 2.19
C ASP A 46 -12.81 -8.37 2.20
N ILE A 47 -12.59 -9.54 1.61
CA ILE A 47 -11.25 -10.14 1.46
C ILE A 47 -10.33 -9.24 0.63
N MET A 48 -10.83 -8.69 -0.49
CA MET A 48 -10.07 -7.77 -1.33
C MET A 48 -9.79 -6.44 -0.61
N ALA A 49 -10.76 -5.87 0.11
CA ALA A 49 -10.57 -4.67 0.90
C ALA A 49 -9.53 -4.87 2.02
N ASN A 50 -9.59 -6.01 2.72
CA ASN A 50 -8.60 -6.38 3.72
C ASN A 50 -7.19 -6.55 3.12
N SER A 51 -7.11 -7.15 1.91
CA SER A 51 -5.84 -7.31 1.21
C SER A 51 -5.23 -5.97 0.78
N ILE A 52 -6.05 -5.04 0.29
CA ILE A 52 -5.64 -3.65 -0.01
C ILE A 52 -5.06 -2.99 1.26
N LEU A 53 -5.77 -3.08 2.38
CA LEU A 53 -5.37 -2.48 3.64
C LEU A 53 -4.04 -3.08 4.13
N THR A 54 -3.93 -4.41 4.11
CA THR A 54 -2.72 -5.14 4.53
C THR A 54 -1.49 -4.70 3.74
N ASP A 55 -1.57 -4.73 2.41
CA ASP A 55 -0.44 -4.32 1.57
C ASP A 55 -0.10 -2.83 1.76
N SER A 56 -1.10 -1.97 1.91
CA SER A 56 -0.89 -0.53 2.14
C SER A 56 -0.20 -0.22 3.48
N ILE A 57 -0.45 -1.03 4.51
CA ILE A 57 0.19 -0.93 5.83
C ILE A 57 1.63 -1.46 5.78
N LEU A 58 1.89 -2.52 5.03
CA LEU A 58 3.20 -3.15 4.94
C LEU A 58 4.20 -2.32 4.10
N ILE A 59 3.75 -1.57 3.09
CA ILE A 59 4.62 -0.70 2.28
C ILE A 59 5.49 0.25 3.12
N PRO A 60 4.96 1.11 4.00
CA PRO A 60 5.79 2.01 4.82
C PRO A 60 6.71 1.25 5.76
N GLN A 61 6.31 0.08 6.27
CA GLN A 61 7.18 -0.77 7.12
C GLN A 61 8.39 -1.29 6.32
N LYS A 62 8.21 -1.73 5.07
CA LYS A 62 9.30 -2.17 4.21
C LYS A 62 10.23 -1.02 3.81
N ILE A 63 9.71 0.20 3.64
CA ILE A 63 10.55 1.39 3.41
C ILE A 63 11.41 1.68 4.64
N ALA A 64 10.81 1.68 5.84
CA ALA A 64 11.52 1.90 7.09
C ALA A 64 12.64 0.86 7.28
N LEU A 65 12.34 -0.41 7.05
CA LEU A 65 13.30 -1.51 7.13
C LEU A 65 14.48 -1.30 6.17
N ALA A 66 14.20 -0.97 4.90
CA ALA A 66 15.25 -0.73 3.91
C ALA A 66 16.16 0.47 4.26
N GLU A 67 15.60 1.54 4.85
CA GLU A 67 16.37 2.70 5.29
C GLU A 67 17.24 2.41 6.52
N SER A 68 16.76 1.60 7.46
CA SER A 68 17.54 1.22 8.64
C SER A 68 18.59 0.14 8.36
N SER A 69 18.37 -0.68 7.34
CA SER A 69 19.24 -1.83 7.06
C SER A 69 20.59 -1.42 6.50
N LYS A 70 21.67 -2.07 6.96
CA LYS A 70 23.00 -2.01 6.35
C LYS A 70 23.23 -3.13 5.33
N CYS A 71 22.34 -4.12 5.29
CA CYS A 71 22.47 -5.29 4.41
C CYS A 71 21.83 -5.01 3.05
N SER A 72 22.64 -5.04 1.99
CA SER A 72 22.17 -4.83 0.61
C SER A 72 21.07 -5.83 0.22
N THR A 73 21.23 -7.10 0.58
CA THR A 73 20.23 -8.15 0.31
C THR A 73 18.88 -7.84 0.95
N GLU A 74 18.86 -7.31 2.18
CA GLU A 74 17.62 -6.97 2.88
C GLU A 74 16.93 -5.75 2.27
N ARG A 75 17.71 -4.75 1.81
CA ARG A 75 17.19 -3.60 1.04
C ARG A 75 16.54 -4.07 -0.25
N LEU A 76 17.20 -4.95 -1.00
CA LEU A 76 16.68 -5.51 -2.25
C LEU A 76 15.42 -6.35 -2.03
N LYS A 77 15.38 -7.18 -0.97
CA LYS A 77 14.17 -7.93 -0.58
C LYS A 77 13.01 -6.98 -0.26
N SER A 78 13.26 -5.91 0.49
CA SER A 78 12.24 -4.90 0.83
C SER A 78 11.69 -4.21 -0.41
N ILE A 79 12.56 -3.83 -1.36
CA ILE A 79 12.18 -3.29 -2.67
C ILE A 79 11.33 -4.30 -3.46
N SER A 80 11.70 -5.58 -3.45
CA SER A 80 10.94 -6.64 -4.13
C SER A 80 9.52 -6.76 -3.57
N PHE A 81 9.38 -6.83 -2.25
CA PHE A 81 8.06 -6.88 -1.60
C PHE A 81 7.22 -5.64 -1.92
N ILE A 82 7.79 -4.44 -1.89
CA ILE A 82 7.06 -3.23 -2.25
C ILE A 82 6.54 -3.30 -3.70
N ASN A 83 7.33 -3.82 -4.65
CA ASN A 83 6.87 -4.00 -6.03
C ASN A 83 5.68 -4.96 -6.15
N ILE A 84 5.69 -6.05 -5.37
CA ILE A 84 4.60 -7.03 -5.31
C ILE A 84 3.34 -6.36 -4.76
N MET A 85 3.44 -5.71 -3.60
CA MET A 85 2.30 -5.03 -2.96
C MET A 85 1.67 -3.95 -3.86
N ILE A 86 2.49 -3.16 -4.56
CA ILE A 86 1.96 -2.19 -5.54
C ILE A 86 1.15 -2.87 -6.65
N ARG A 87 1.60 -4.03 -7.15
CA ARG A 87 0.89 -4.78 -8.20
C ARG A 87 -0.40 -5.37 -7.65
N ASN A 88 -0.32 -5.98 -6.46
CA ASN A 88 -1.46 -6.57 -5.76
C ASN A 88 -2.58 -5.56 -5.54
N ILE A 89 -2.30 -4.37 -5.00
CA ILE A 89 -3.32 -3.34 -4.78
C ILE A 89 -4.06 -2.99 -6.08
N ASN A 90 -3.34 -2.88 -7.22
CA ASN A 90 -4.00 -2.65 -8.51
C ASN A 90 -4.87 -3.84 -8.94
N SER A 91 -4.40 -5.07 -8.73
CA SER A 91 -5.18 -6.29 -9.01
C SER A 91 -6.43 -6.36 -8.16
N TYR A 92 -6.36 -6.00 -6.87
CA TYR A 92 -7.53 -5.96 -5.98
C TYR A 92 -8.53 -4.88 -6.41
N CYS A 93 -8.07 -3.70 -6.85
CA CYS A 93 -8.97 -2.69 -7.43
C CYS A 93 -9.70 -3.25 -8.66
N THR A 94 -8.98 -3.93 -9.55
CA THR A 94 -9.60 -4.57 -10.73
C THR A 94 -10.55 -5.70 -10.35
N GLY A 95 -10.24 -6.46 -9.29
CA GLY A 95 -11.13 -7.48 -8.74
C GLY A 95 -12.43 -6.87 -8.20
N LEU A 96 -12.34 -5.77 -7.46
CA LEU A 96 -13.51 -5.03 -6.94
C LEU A 96 -14.38 -4.45 -8.05
N GLU A 97 -13.79 -3.94 -9.13
CA GLU A 97 -14.56 -3.50 -10.30
C GLU A 97 -15.33 -4.65 -10.93
N LYS A 98 -14.69 -5.81 -11.09
CA LYS A 98 -15.31 -7.00 -11.67
C LYS A 98 -16.36 -7.63 -10.75
N ASP A 99 -16.22 -7.48 -9.43
CA ASP A 99 -17.21 -7.85 -8.41
C ASP A 99 -18.46 -6.94 -8.44
N GLY A 100 -18.42 -5.83 -9.18
CA GLY A 100 -19.55 -4.92 -9.33
C GLY A 100 -19.64 -3.85 -8.26
N VAL A 101 -18.51 -3.43 -7.68
CA VAL A 101 -18.46 -2.18 -6.89
C VAL A 101 -18.91 -1.01 -7.79
N LYS A 102 -19.91 -0.25 -7.33
CA LYS A 102 -20.56 0.79 -8.15
C LYS A 102 -19.70 2.05 -8.25
N GLU A 103 -18.93 2.35 -7.22
CA GLU A 103 -18.21 3.61 -7.06
C GLU A 103 -16.75 3.48 -7.54
N ILE A 104 -16.62 3.27 -8.85
CA ILE A 104 -15.36 3.08 -9.57
C ILE A 104 -14.43 4.30 -9.40
N GLU A 105 -14.97 5.48 -9.14
CA GLU A 105 -14.23 6.71 -8.86
C GLU A 105 -13.27 6.55 -7.67
N TYR A 106 -13.68 5.85 -6.61
CA TYR A 106 -12.79 5.61 -5.46
C TYR A 106 -11.65 4.65 -5.82
N LEU A 107 -11.93 3.62 -6.62
CA LEU A 107 -10.90 2.70 -7.10
C LEU A 107 -9.90 3.43 -8.01
N ASN A 108 -10.40 4.34 -8.85
CA ASN A 108 -9.57 5.22 -9.66
C ASN A 108 -8.74 6.21 -8.84
N LEU A 109 -9.30 6.74 -7.75
CA LEU A 109 -8.56 7.56 -6.79
C LEU A 109 -7.39 6.76 -6.19
N LEU A 110 -7.62 5.53 -5.73
CA LEU A 110 -6.54 4.67 -5.21
C LEU A 110 -5.47 4.40 -6.25
N ARG A 111 -5.85 4.10 -7.50
CA ARG A 111 -4.88 3.93 -8.60
C ARG A 111 -4.08 5.19 -8.88
N SER A 112 -4.71 6.36 -8.80
CA SER A 112 -4.03 7.65 -8.96
C SER A 112 -3.00 7.88 -7.84
N GLU A 113 -3.33 7.49 -6.61
CA GLU A 113 -2.43 7.59 -5.46
C GLU A 113 -1.25 6.64 -5.59
N ILE A 114 -1.47 5.41 -6.07
CA ILE A 114 -0.38 4.48 -6.42
C ILE A 114 0.54 5.07 -7.49
N LYS A 115 -0.02 5.70 -8.54
CA LYS A 115 0.79 6.37 -9.57
C LYS A 115 1.64 7.49 -8.96
N SER A 116 1.08 8.27 -8.04
CA SER A 116 1.77 9.33 -7.30
C SER A 116 2.91 8.79 -6.42
N PHE A 117 2.63 7.75 -5.63
CA PHE A 117 3.61 7.04 -4.83
C PHE A 117 4.76 6.48 -5.68
N ARG A 118 4.45 5.84 -6.82
CA ARG A 118 5.46 5.28 -7.74
C ARG A 118 6.45 6.32 -8.27
N LYS A 119 6.08 7.60 -8.38
CA LYS A 119 7.02 8.66 -8.80
C LYS A 119 8.15 8.83 -7.77
N HIS A 120 7.79 8.88 -6.50
CA HIS A 120 8.73 9.04 -5.38
C HIS A 120 9.52 7.75 -5.14
N TYR A 121 8.84 6.61 -5.20
CA TYR A 121 9.44 5.29 -5.05
C TYR A 121 10.54 5.01 -6.07
N ARG A 122 10.38 5.43 -7.34
CA ARG A 122 11.43 5.26 -8.36
C ARG A 122 12.71 6.03 -8.02
N LYS A 123 12.60 7.25 -7.48
CA LYS A 123 13.75 8.07 -7.06
C LYS A 123 14.45 7.43 -5.87
N TRP A 124 13.67 7.05 -4.85
CA TRP A 124 14.17 6.38 -3.66
C TRP A 124 14.85 5.03 -3.95
N LYS A 125 14.25 4.21 -4.82
CA LYS A 125 14.85 2.92 -5.21
C LYS A 125 16.24 3.09 -5.82
N LYS A 126 16.48 4.18 -6.55
CA LYS A 126 17.80 4.48 -7.14
C LYS A 126 18.80 4.91 -6.07
N SER A 127 18.38 5.60 -5.01
CA SER A 127 19.29 6.03 -3.93
C SER A 127 19.69 4.91 -2.96
N LEU A 128 19.02 3.76 -3.01
CA LEU A 128 19.35 2.58 -2.21
C LEU A 128 20.28 1.58 -2.92
N ARG A 129 20.54 1.79 -4.21
CA ARG A 129 21.48 0.99 -4.99
C ARG A 129 22.89 1.53 -4.86
#